data_AF-A0A2E8HTE0-F1
#
_entry.id   AF-A0A2E8HTE0-F1
#
_cell.length_a   1.000
_cell.length_b   1.000
_cell.length_c   1.000
_cell.angle_alpha   90.00
_cell.angle_beta   90.00
_cell.angle_gamma   90.00
#
_symmetry.space_group_name_H-M   'P 1'
#
loop_
_entity.id
_entity.type
_entity.pdbx_description
1 polymer ?
#
loop_
_entity_poly.entity_id
_entity_poly.type
_entity_poly.pdbx_seq_one_letter_code
_entity_poly.pdbx_strand_id
1 'polypeptide(L)'
;MNLIIDSSFSEPPSNISCFRDVTLFAKTFVFEDIILECIPGTRTLYWNWLKSHGAYDFISDLIWLGEQESGYRIKTSAPANIVVDRINYHNLDYIISRLQSLKKGFPENP
;
A
#
# COMPACT_ATOMS: atom_id res chain seq x y z
N MET A 1 0.99 11.58 7.60
CA MET A 1 -0.26 11.05 6.97
C MET A 1 -0.08 9.57 6.69
N ASN A 2 -1.14 8.77 6.85
CA ASN A 2 -1.11 7.31 6.69
C ASN A 2 -1.46 6.90 5.24
N LEU A 3 -0.82 5.84 4.75
CA LEU A 3 -1.24 5.09 3.57
C LEU A 3 -1.94 3.81 4.01
N ILE A 4 -3.15 3.60 3.53
CA ILE A 4 -3.96 2.41 3.83
C ILE A 4 -4.11 1.62 2.54
N ILE A 5 -3.64 0.38 2.55
CA ILE A 5 -3.60 -0.50 1.38
C ILE A 5 -4.44 -1.75 1.65
N ASP A 6 -5.20 -2.20 0.66
CA ASP A 6 -5.85 -3.52 0.73
C ASP A 6 -4.78 -4.64 0.86
N SER A 7 -4.88 -5.43 1.93
CA SER A 7 -3.93 -6.51 2.23
C SER A 7 -3.79 -7.54 1.10
N SER A 8 -4.84 -7.72 0.28
CA SER A 8 -4.82 -8.64 -0.88
C SER A 8 -3.79 -8.24 -1.95
N PHE A 9 -3.29 -7.00 -1.96
CA PHE A 9 -2.22 -6.60 -2.87
C PHE A 9 -0.84 -7.17 -2.51
N SER A 10 -0.70 -7.81 -1.34
CA SER A 10 0.53 -8.48 -0.95
C SER A 10 0.69 -9.90 -1.52
N GLU A 11 -0.39 -10.48 -2.06
CA GLU A 11 -0.43 -11.86 -2.55
C GLU A 11 -0.82 -11.94 -4.04
N PRO A 12 -0.63 -13.09 -4.71
CA PRO A 12 -1.10 -13.29 -6.08
C PRO A 12 -2.60 -12.97 -6.22
N PRO A 13 -3.02 -12.28 -7.30
CA PRO A 13 -2.30 -12.08 -8.56
C PRO A 13 -1.36 -10.85 -8.59
N SER A 14 -1.15 -10.17 -7.47
CA SER A 14 -0.15 -9.10 -7.37
C SER A 14 1.26 -9.68 -7.31
N ASN A 15 2.24 -8.89 -7.73
CA ASN A 15 3.66 -9.23 -7.57
C ASN A 15 4.15 -8.70 -6.23
N ILE A 16 4.59 -9.61 -5.36
CA ILE A 16 5.07 -9.26 -4.03
C ILE A 16 6.26 -8.28 -4.04
N SER A 17 7.14 -8.38 -5.05
CA SER A 17 8.23 -7.42 -5.24
C SER A 17 7.69 -6.01 -5.55
N CYS A 18 6.70 -5.89 -6.44
CA CYS A 18 6.09 -4.59 -6.75
C CYS A 18 5.31 -4.03 -5.55
N PHE A 19 4.61 -4.88 -4.79
CA PHE A 19 3.98 -4.47 -3.54
C PHE A 19 5.03 -3.91 -2.55
N ARG A 20 6.14 -4.62 -2.37
CA ARG A 20 7.24 -4.18 -1.51
C ARG A 20 7.87 -2.87 -2.01
N ASP A 21 8.04 -2.68 -3.31
CA ASP A 21 8.56 -1.43 -3.88
C ASP A 21 7.61 -0.25 -3.61
N VAL A 22 6.30 -0.46 -3.74
CA VAL A 22 5.28 0.53 -3.40
C VAL A 22 5.34 0.90 -1.91
N THR A 23 5.38 -0.09 -1.01
CA THR A 23 5.41 0.18 0.43
C THR A 23 6.72 0.80 0.89
N LEU A 24 7.86 0.37 0.34
CA LEU A 24 9.16 0.99 0.53
C LEU A 24 9.14 2.47 0.15
N PHE A 25 8.73 2.77 -1.09
CA PHE A 25 8.69 4.14 -1.59
C PHE A 25 7.75 5.01 -0.75
N ALA A 26 6.55 4.50 -0.48
CA ALA A 26 5.54 5.18 0.31
C ALA A 26 6.06 5.53 1.70
N LYS A 27 6.57 4.55 2.45
CA LYS A 27 7.07 4.72 3.84
C LYS A 27 8.28 5.64 3.90
N THR A 28 9.16 5.57 2.89
CA THR A 28 10.41 6.33 2.89
C THR A 28 10.19 7.80 2.53
N PHE A 29 9.27 8.10 1.60
CA PHE A 29 9.23 9.42 0.97
C PHE A 29 7.93 10.20 1.14
N VAL A 30 6.81 9.56 1.47
CA VAL A 30 5.48 10.18 1.34
C VAL A 30 4.64 10.05 2.61
N PHE A 31 4.67 8.90 3.27
CA PHE A 31 3.80 8.57 4.39
C PHE A 31 4.60 8.19 5.62
N GLU A 32 4.08 8.55 6.79
CA GLU A 32 4.66 8.16 8.07
C GLU A 32 4.37 6.70 8.36
N ASP A 33 3.16 6.22 8.08
CA ASP A 33 2.73 4.86 8.34
C ASP A 33 2.07 4.19 7.15
N ILE A 34 2.35 2.89 6.99
CA ILE A 34 1.73 2.03 5.99
C ILE A 34 0.91 0.99 6.73
N ILE A 35 -0.40 1.06 6.55
CA ILE A 35 -1.37 0.22 7.24
C ILE A 35 -2.03 -0.68 6.21
N LEU A 36 -2.12 -1.98 6.51
CA LEU A 36 -2.87 -2.90 5.65
C LEU A 36 -4.25 -3.15 6.22
N GLU A 37 -5.25 -2.96 5.38
CA GLU A 37 -6.64 -3.24 5.71
C GLU A 37 -6.97 -4.68 5.34
N CYS A 38 -7.36 -5.48 6.33
CA CYS A 38 -7.61 -6.91 6.21
C CYS A 38 -9.10 -7.20 6.30
N ILE A 39 -9.58 -8.16 5.51
CA ILE A 39 -10.92 -8.74 5.72
C ILE A 39 -10.97 -9.36 7.13
N PRO A 40 -12.07 -9.22 7.89
CA PRO A 40 -12.19 -9.81 9.22
C PRO A 40 -11.79 -11.29 9.24
N GLY A 41 -10.95 -11.68 10.20
CA GLY A 41 -10.42 -13.05 10.34
C GLY A 41 -9.17 -13.37 9.50
N THR A 42 -8.73 -12.50 8.59
CA THR A 42 -7.57 -12.77 7.71
C THR A 42 -6.26 -12.13 8.20
N ARG A 43 -6.29 -11.30 9.25
CA ARG A 43 -5.13 -10.52 9.72
C ARG A 43 -3.88 -11.39 9.97
N THR A 44 -4.03 -12.47 10.73
CA THR A 44 -2.91 -13.37 11.05
C THR A 44 -2.35 -14.07 9.81
N LEU A 45 -3.22 -14.39 8.83
CA LEU A 45 -2.81 -14.99 7.56
C LEU A 45 -1.91 -14.03 6.79
N TYR A 46 -2.34 -12.78 6.60
CA TYR A 46 -1.54 -11.77 5.91
C TYR A 46 -0.25 -11.43 6.64
N TRP A 47 -0.29 -11.34 7.98
CA TRP A 47 0.93 -11.13 8.77
C TRP A 47 1.96 -12.24 8.55
N ASN A 48 1.53 -13.51 8.58
CA ASN A 48 2.41 -14.65 8.32
C ASN A 48 2.94 -14.64 6.88
N TRP A 49 2.07 -14.36 5.90
CA TRP A 49 2.43 -14.28 4.48
C TRP A 49 3.50 -13.21 4.21
N LEU A 50 3.29 -12.00 4.71
CA LEU A 50 4.23 -10.89 4.55
C LEU A 50 5.59 -11.20 5.18
N LYS A 51 5.59 -11.82 6.36
CA LYS A 51 6.84 -12.19 7.04
C LYS A 51 7.58 -13.30 6.31
N SER A 52 6.90 -14.34 5.84
CA SER A 52 7.55 -15.45 5.14
C SER A 52 8.14 -15.05 3.78
N HIS A 53 7.65 -13.96 3.20
CA HIS A 53 8.13 -13.45 1.91
C HIS A 53 8.95 -12.14 2.01
N GLY A 54 9.29 -11.69 3.23
CA GLY A 54 10.12 -10.50 3.44
C GLY A 54 9.49 -9.17 2.99
N ALA A 55 8.16 -9.08 2.95
CA ALA A 55 7.41 -7.89 2.54
C ALA A 55 6.76 -7.13 3.72
N TYR A 56 7.10 -7.51 4.96
CA TYR A 56 6.60 -6.87 6.18
C TYR A 56 7.47 -5.68 6.64
N ASP A 57 8.62 -5.46 6.02
CA ASP A 57 9.66 -4.51 6.42
C ASP A 57 9.22 -3.04 6.46
N PHE A 58 8.22 -2.65 5.67
CA PHE A 58 7.69 -1.28 5.63
C PHE A 58 6.25 -1.16 6.14
N ILE A 59 5.70 -2.23 6.73
CA ILE A 59 4.32 -2.25 7.23
C ILE A 59 4.31 -1.83 8.70
N SER A 60 3.54 -0.79 9.01
CA SER A 60 3.36 -0.29 10.38
C SER A 60 2.35 -1.11 11.16
N ASP A 61 1.20 -1.43 10.54
CA ASP A 61 0.11 -2.12 11.23
C ASP A 61 -0.84 -2.86 10.25
N LEU A 62 -1.63 -3.79 10.78
CA LEU A 62 -2.73 -4.48 10.10
C LEU A 62 -4.04 -4.28 10.86
N ILE A 63 -4.98 -3.57 10.25
CA ILE A 63 -6.31 -3.28 10.80
C ILE A 63 -7.40 -4.10 10.11
N TRP A 64 -8.59 -4.18 10.71
CA TRP A 64 -9.75 -4.77 10.05
C TRP A 64 -10.47 -3.78 9.14
N LEU A 65 -11.07 -4.30 8.07
CA LEU A 65 -11.99 -3.57 7.21
C LEU A 65 -13.13 -3.00 8.06
N GLY A 66 -13.28 -1.67 8.03
CA GLY A 66 -14.29 -0.95 8.80
C GLY A 66 -13.76 -0.28 10.08
N GLU A 67 -12.52 -0.57 10.49
CA GLU A 67 -11.85 0.27 11.47
C GLU A 67 -11.64 1.68 10.90
N GLN A 68 -12.00 2.68 11.71
CA GLN A 68 -11.95 4.08 11.32
C GLN A 68 -10.51 4.58 11.35
N GLU A 69 -9.83 4.46 10.21
CA GLU A 69 -8.48 5.00 10.01
C GLU A 69 -8.47 6.02 8.87
N SER A 70 -7.87 7.18 9.12
CA SER A 70 -7.82 8.29 8.18
C SER A 70 -6.53 8.27 7.38
N GLY A 71 -6.61 8.41 6.06
CA GLY A 71 -5.41 8.36 5.23
C GLY A 71 -5.70 8.26 3.74
N TYR A 72 -4.62 8.23 2.97
CA TYR A 72 -4.66 7.96 1.54
C TYR A 72 -4.91 6.48 1.32
N ARG A 73 -5.78 6.11 0.38
CA ARG A 73 -6.25 4.73 0.20
C ARG A 73 -5.92 4.18 -1.19
N ILE A 74 -5.37 2.97 -1.22
CA ILE A 74 -5.20 2.13 -2.42
C ILE A 74 -6.07 0.89 -2.23
N LYS A 75 -7.10 0.72 -3.07
CA LYS A 75 -8.06 -0.39 -2.97
C LYS A 75 -8.45 -0.96 -4.33
N THR A 76 -9.11 -2.10 -4.30
CA THR A 76 -9.73 -2.75 -5.48
C THR A 76 -10.99 -2.04 -5.98
N SER A 77 -11.65 -1.25 -5.12
CA SER A 77 -12.91 -0.57 -5.43
C SER A 77 -13.01 0.79 -4.77
N ALA A 78 -13.85 1.65 -5.34
CA ALA A 78 -14.14 2.96 -4.79
C ALA A 78 -15.04 2.87 -3.54
N PRO A 79 -14.96 3.82 -2.59
CA PRO A 79 -14.11 5.02 -2.63
C PRO A 79 -12.67 4.76 -2.19
N ALA A 80 -11.70 5.19 -3.00
CA ALA A 80 -10.27 5.20 -2.70
C ALA A 80 -9.55 6.26 -3.56
N ASN A 81 -8.32 6.65 -3.19
CA ASN A 81 -7.55 7.63 -3.94
C ASN A 81 -6.88 7.02 -5.18
N ILE A 82 -6.47 5.76 -5.08
CA ILE A 82 -6.01 4.92 -6.19
C ILE A 82 -6.87 3.65 -6.19
N VAL A 83 -7.51 3.38 -7.31
CA VAL A 83 -8.28 2.15 -7.53
C VAL A 83 -7.56 1.31 -8.57
N VAL A 84 -7.09 0.13 -8.18
CA VAL A 84 -6.41 -0.85 -9.04
C VAL A 84 -6.84 -2.25 -8.63
N ASP A 85 -6.87 -3.21 -9.55
CA ASP A 85 -7.27 -4.59 -9.24
C ASP A 85 -6.14 -5.44 -8.64
N ARG A 86 -4.89 -5.07 -8.91
CA ARG A 86 -3.66 -5.71 -8.40
C ARG A 86 -2.48 -4.75 -8.44
N ILE A 87 -1.37 -5.08 -7.79
CA ILE A 87 -0.09 -4.36 -7.93
C ILE A 87 0.89 -5.23 -8.71
N ASN A 88 1.34 -4.78 -9.88
CA ASN A 88 2.25 -5.54 -10.73
C ASN A 88 3.18 -4.61 -11.52
N TYR A 89 4.06 -5.20 -12.33
CA TYR A 89 5.01 -4.46 -13.16
C TYR A 89 4.35 -3.57 -14.22
N HIS A 90 3.09 -3.82 -14.60
CA HIS A 90 2.39 -2.98 -15.58
C HIS A 90 1.86 -1.66 -14.99
N ASN A 91 1.61 -1.62 -13.68
CA ASN A 91 1.02 -0.44 -13.03
C ASN A 91 1.89 0.15 -11.91
N LEU A 92 3.07 -0.41 -11.67
CA LEU A 92 4.02 0.08 -10.67
C LEU A 92 4.35 1.57 -10.90
N ASP A 93 4.76 1.94 -12.12
CA ASP A 93 5.11 3.32 -12.45
C ASP A 93 3.94 4.30 -12.23
N TYR A 94 2.72 3.87 -12.55
CA TYR A 94 1.51 4.64 -12.32
C TYR A 94 1.30 4.88 -10.81
N ILE A 95 1.39 3.84 -9.99
CA ILE A 95 1.19 3.94 -8.54
C ILE A 95 2.26 4.84 -7.94
N ILE A 96 3.54 4.61 -8.25
CA ILE A 96 4.66 5.40 -7.72
C ILE A 96 4.52 6.87 -8.12
N SER A 97 4.20 7.18 -9.38
CA SER A 97 4.01 8.56 -9.85
C SER A 97 2.88 9.27 -9.10
N ARG A 98 1.77 8.55 -8.83
CA ARG A 98 0.65 9.08 -8.05
C ARG A 98 1.05 9.35 -6.60
N LEU A 99 1.82 8.46 -5.97
CA LEU A 99 2.34 8.69 -4.62
C LEU A 99 3.33 9.85 -4.59
N GLN A 100 4.21 9.95 -5.58
CA GLN A 100 5.21 11.01 -5.69
C GLN A 100 4.56 12.40 -5.79
N SER A 101 3.45 12.53 -6.52
CA SER A 101 2.71 13.81 -6.63
C SER A 101 2.17 14.35 -5.30
N LEU A 102 2.07 13.51 -4.27
CA LEU A 102 1.61 13.91 -2.94
C LEU A 102 2.73 14.51 -2.07
N LYS A 103 3.99 14.31 -2.47
CA LYS A 103 5.13 14.82 -1.73
C LYS A 103 5.14 16.34 -1.82
N LYS A 104 4.90 17.01 -0.69
CA LYS A 104 5.05 18.47 -0.60
C LYS A 104 6.51 18.85 -0.86
N GLY A 105 6.75 19.72 -1.83
CA GLY A 105 8.02 20.44 -1.98
C GLY A 105 9.06 19.82 -2.92
N PHE A 106 8.68 19.40 -4.13
CA PHE A 106 9.62 19.54 -5.25
C PHE A 106 9.34 20.88 -5.95
N PRO A 107 10.36 21.73 -6.20
CA PRO A 107 10.19 22.80 -7.18
C PRO A 107 9.77 22.15 -8.49
N GLU A 108 8.79 22.74 -9.17
CA GLU A 108 8.51 22.38 -10.56
C GLU A 108 9.84 22.41 -11.32
N ASN A 109 10.16 21.32 -12.01
CA ASN A 109 11.35 21.32 -12.88
C ASN A 109 11.20 22.48 -13.89
N PRO A 110 12.28 23.23 -14.16
CA PRO A 110 12.26 24.34 -15.09
C PRO A 110 11.91 23.93 -16.53
#